data_AF-A0A9W6KCQ3-F1
#
_entry.id   AF-A0A9W6KCQ3-F1
#
_cell.length_a   1.000
_cell.length_b   1.000
_cell.length_c   1.000
_cell.angle_alpha   90.00
_cell.angle_beta   90.00
_cell.angle_gamma   90.00
#
_symmetry.space_group_name_H-M   'P 1'
#
loop_
_entity.id
_entity.type
_entity.pdbx_description
1 polymer ?
#
loop_
_entity_poly.entity_id
_entity_poly.type
_entity_poly.pdbx_seq_one_letter_code
_entity_poly.pdbx_strand_id
1 'polypeptide(L)'
;MDAKRVQGIGFAALLGAAAGAALAGHRRPRAVLGGALAGAGVLAAVDAAARARQKPDEVPAVWSRIAASGALAAPVGWAAGKAGASSLAVGVAAGTVAGAMGVRPHKVALGPVVGLAVGAAMRRRPAAQVAAATAVTFRTVSQLVFREPQIQLLAGSATAEQLPFVVPLEARTRYVGTGYVRDLAAATGGTYQEAAADVGIVASLDALAGPDFDPGGVDPLVREFYEHTTRFALDIEPRWRAWVRPGYLLYRTLVARPLGQANVPMNLRQAQRGVLSRIDTISGADGAVHTRGWIRSFAHSGEPIYVGIYTTYRHGDRGYVSVGFPLPQANFTATLAPRGRAGGGLRLTSKGHDGQTGHYLSYVDAVSRNLTTLGVPGFAEELDVYVQDGELRADHAFSVFGLPFLTLGYRISRKVP
;
A
#
# COMPACT_ATOMS: atom_id res chain seq x y z
N MET A 1 -7.53 -17.24 29.34
CA MET A 1 -7.14 -16.07 28.50
C MET A 1 -6.21 -16.57 27.42
N ASP A 2 -6.46 -16.18 26.17
CA ASP A 2 -5.60 -16.51 25.02
C ASP A 2 -4.15 -16.01 25.25
N ALA A 3 -3.15 -16.84 24.97
CA ALA A 3 -1.74 -16.55 25.26
C ALA A 3 -1.26 -15.25 24.59
N LYS A 4 -1.77 -14.94 23.39
CA LYS A 4 -1.52 -13.68 22.68
C LYS A 4 -2.04 -12.45 23.45
N ARG A 5 -3.17 -12.57 24.16
CA ARG A 5 -3.73 -11.48 24.97
C ARG A 5 -2.88 -11.21 26.20
N VAL A 6 -2.41 -12.27 26.86
CA VAL A 6 -1.52 -12.15 28.04
C VAL A 6 -0.21 -11.48 27.65
N GLN A 7 0.40 -11.89 26.54
CA GLN A 7 1.63 -11.26 26.03
C GLN A 7 1.43 -9.78 25.68
N GLY A 8 0.31 -9.44 25.02
CA GLY A 8 -0.01 -8.05 24.68
C GLY A 8 -0.15 -7.15 25.91
N ILE A 9 -0.86 -7.61 26.95
CA ILE A 9 -1.05 -6.88 28.20
C ILE A 9 0.28 -6.74 28.95
N GLY A 10 1.11 -7.79 28.96
CA GLY A 10 2.45 -7.75 29.55
C GLY A 10 3.35 -6.71 28.88
N PHE A 11 3.33 -6.65 27.54
CA PHE A 11 4.06 -5.62 26.78
C PHE A 11 3.55 -4.21 27.10
N ALA A 12 2.23 -4.02 27.18
CA ALA A 12 1.63 -2.75 27.58
C ALA A 12 2.05 -2.34 29.01
N ALA A 13 2.09 -3.27 29.95
CA ALA A 13 2.57 -3.00 31.32
C ALA A 13 4.03 -2.53 31.34
N LEU A 14 4.92 -3.20 30.61
CA LEU A 14 6.33 -2.82 30.50
C LEU A 14 6.51 -1.43 29.89
N LEU A 15 5.80 -1.17 28.79
CA LEU A 15 5.80 0.15 28.14
C LEU A 15 5.28 1.24 29.08
N GLY A 16 4.23 0.94 29.84
CA GLY A 16 3.64 1.83 30.84
C GLY A 16 4.61 2.12 31.98
N ALA A 17 5.35 1.11 32.45
CA ALA A 17 6.36 1.26 33.49
C ALA A 17 7.48 2.21 33.07
N ALA A 18 8.02 2.00 31.87
CA ALA A 18 9.07 2.86 31.30
C ALA A 18 8.58 4.32 31.15
N ALA A 19 7.37 4.50 30.64
CA ALA A 19 6.75 5.82 30.50
C ALA A 19 6.54 6.50 31.86
N GLY A 20 5.98 5.79 32.84
CA GLY A 20 5.72 6.30 34.18
C GLY A 20 6.99 6.72 34.92
N ALA A 21 8.05 5.90 34.81
CA ALA A 21 9.37 6.24 35.33
C ALA A 21 9.95 7.50 34.66
N ALA A 22 9.87 7.59 33.33
CA ALA A 22 10.36 8.74 32.57
C ALA A 22 9.62 10.04 32.94
N LEU A 23 8.29 9.99 33.06
CA LEU A 23 7.46 11.13 33.44
C LEU A 23 7.75 11.62 34.87
N ALA A 24 8.07 10.72 35.79
CA ALA A 24 8.44 11.01 37.17
C ALA A 24 9.93 11.26 37.39
N GLY A 25 10.77 11.12 36.35
CA GLY A 25 12.24 11.15 36.46
C GLY A 25 12.87 12.47 36.94
N HIS A 26 12.07 13.54 37.05
CA HIS A 26 12.46 14.81 37.65
C HIS A 26 12.21 14.87 39.17
N ARG A 27 11.65 13.81 39.76
CA ARG A 27 11.29 13.70 41.19
C ARG A 27 12.22 12.74 41.92
N ARG A 28 12.01 12.59 43.23
CA ARG A 28 12.77 11.67 44.10
C ARG A 28 12.59 10.20 43.66
N PRO A 29 13.55 9.29 43.96
CA PRO A 29 13.50 7.90 43.53
C PRO A 29 12.21 7.14 43.88
N ARG A 30 11.65 7.38 45.08
CA ARG A 30 10.36 6.80 45.48
C ARG A 30 9.21 7.19 44.54
N ALA A 31 9.21 8.42 44.04
CA ALA A 31 8.23 8.90 43.08
C ALA A 31 8.44 8.31 41.68
N VAL A 32 9.69 7.98 41.31
CA VAL A 32 9.99 7.27 40.06
C VAL A 32 9.46 5.83 40.11
N LEU A 33 9.68 5.12 41.22
CA LEU A 33 9.14 3.78 41.44
C LEU A 33 7.60 3.80 41.41
N GLY A 34 6.98 4.73 42.14
CA GLY A 34 5.53 4.91 42.14
C GLY A 34 4.99 5.25 40.74
N GLY A 35 5.70 6.11 39.99
CA GLY A 35 5.38 6.43 38.60
C GLY A 35 5.42 5.20 37.69
N ALA A 36 6.45 4.35 37.82
CA ALA A 36 6.57 3.12 37.05
C ALA A 36 5.41 2.15 37.34
N LEU A 37 5.09 1.91 38.62
CA LEU A 37 3.98 1.04 39.01
C LEU A 37 2.63 1.57 38.50
N ALA A 38 2.37 2.86 38.68
CA ALA A 38 1.16 3.50 38.19
C ALA A 38 1.06 3.44 36.65
N GLY A 39 2.15 3.74 35.95
CA GLY A 39 2.21 3.67 34.49
C GLY A 39 1.95 2.26 33.96
N ALA A 40 2.54 1.24 34.60
CA ALA A 40 2.32 -0.16 34.27
C ALA A 40 0.84 -0.55 34.43
N GLY A 41 0.24 -0.22 35.58
CA GLY A 41 -1.15 -0.51 35.88
C GLY A 41 -2.11 0.18 34.90
N VAL A 42 -1.90 1.48 34.64
CA VAL A 42 -2.75 2.24 33.71
C VAL A 42 -2.68 1.69 32.30
N LEU A 43 -1.49 1.45 31.75
CA LEU A 43 -1.38 1.02 30.36
C LEU A 43 -1.83 -0.44 30.17
N ALA A 44 -1.60 -1.31 31.16
CA ALA A 44 -2.13 -2.66 31.18
C ALA A 44 -3.67 -2.66 31.23
N ALA A 45 -4.29 -1.83 32.08
CA ALA A 45 -5.74 -1.71 32.16
C ALA A 45 -6.35 -1.17 30.86
N VAL A 46 -5.70 -0.16 30.25
CA VAL A 46 -6.07 0.41 28.96
C VAL A 46 -6.02 -0.65 27.86
N ASP A 47 -4.93 -1.41 27.76
CA ASP A 47 -4.79 -2.47 26.75
C ASP A 47 -5.77 -3.64 26.99
N ALA A 48 -5.95 -4.06 28.24
CA ALA A 48 -6.92 -5.09 28.61
C ALA A 48 -8.36 -4.70 28.23
N ALA A 49 -8.77 -3.47 28.54
CA ALA A 49 -10.09 -2.97 28.17
C ALA A 49 -10.26 -2.83 26.65
N ALA A 50 -9.19 -2.47 25.91
CA ALA A 50 -9.25 -2.42 24.45
C ALA A 50 -9.41 -3.81 23.83
N ARG A 51 -8.66 -4.80 24.33
CA ARG A 51 -8.71 -6.19 23.85
C ARG A 51 -10.00 -6.90 24.25
N ALA A 52 -10.60 -6.53 25.39
CA ALA A 52 -11.90 -7.05 25.78
C ALA A 52 -13.02 -6.68 24.79
N ARG A 53 -12.86 -5.54 24.08
CA ARG A 53 -13.81 -5.05 23.08
C ARG A 53 -13.40 -5.35 21.63
N GLN A 54 -12.22 -5.92 21.42
CA GLN A 54 -11.64 -6.17 20.10
C GLN A 54 -12.31 -7.38 19.44
N LYS A 55 -12.86 -7.20 18.24
CA LYS A 55 -13.38 -8.31 17.42
C LYS A 55 -12.25 -9.00 16.63
N PRO A 56 -12.48 -10.21 16.07
CA PRO A 56 -11.56 -10.80 15.11
C PRO A 56 -11.22 -9.81 13.98
N ASP A 57 -9.97 -9.82 13.53
CA ASP A 57 -9.45 -8.98 12.43
C ASP A 57 -9.50 -7.45 12.65
N GLU A 58 -9.78 -7.00 13.89
CA GLU A 58 -9.63 -5.61 14.27
C GLU A 58 -8.28 -5.35 14.93
N VAL A 59 -7.73 -4.15 14.73
CA VAL A 59 -6.60 -3.66 15.55
C VAL A 59 -7.12 -3.10 16.88
N PRO A 60 -6.28 -3.02 17.94
CA PRO A 60 -6.69 -2.44 19.21
C PRO A 60 -7.29 -1.03 19.07
N ALA A 61 -8.24 -0.72 19.94
CA ALA A 61 -9.01 0.52 19.90
C ALA A 61 -8.12 1.77 19.86
N VAL A 62 -8.60 2.82 19.16
CA VAL A 62 -7.84 4.05 18.88
C VAL A 62 -7.28 4.68 20.16
N TRP A 63 -8.07 4.77 21.23
CA TRP A 63 -7.66 5.36 22.50
C TRP A 63 -6.50 4.60 23.16
N SER A 64 -6.48 3.28 23.07
CA SER A 64 -5.35 2.46 23.55
C SER A 64 -4.08 2.73 22.75
N ARG A 65 -4.19 2.83 21.42
CA ARG A 65 -3.05 3.17 20.54
C ARG A 65 -2.53 4.60 20.76
N ILE A 66 -3.41 5.55 21.07
CA ILE A 66 -3.04 6.92 21.45
C ILE A 66 -2.26 6.91 22.77
N ALA A 67 -2.75 6.19 23.78
CA ALA A 67 -2.06 6.05 25.07
C ALA A 67 -0.67 5.41 24.89
N ALA A 68 -0.57 4.32 24.11
CA ALA A 68 0.69 3.68 23.80
C ALA A 68 1.68 4.61 23.08
N SER A 69 1.19 5.48 22.18
CA SER A 69 2.04 6.48 21.49
C SER A 69 2.65 7.49 22.49
N GLY A 70 1.87 7.95 23.46
CA GLY A 70 2.37 8.81 24.54
C GLY A 70 3.40 8.08 25.42
N ALA A 71 3.13 6.82 25.75
CA ALA A 71 4.02 6.00 26.55
C ALA A 71 5.37 5.73 25.85
N LEU A 72 5.37 5.50 24.54
CA LEU A 72 6.60 5.37 23.74
C LEU A 72 7.41 6.67 23.68
N ALA A 73 6.75 7.82 23.60
CA ALA A 73 7.42 9.11 23.48
C ALA A 73 8.06 9.60 24.81
N ALA A 74 7.49 9.21 25.96
CA ALA A 74 7.95 9.70 27.27
C ALA A 74 9.43 9.38 27.58
N PRO A 75 9.93 8.13 27.44
CA PRO A 75 11.35 7.82 27.68
C PRO A 75 12.30 8.55 26.73
N VAL A 76 11.93 8.69 25.46
CA VAL A 76 12.73 9.43 24.47
C VAL A 76 12.83 10.90 24.86
N GLY A 77 11.71 11.52 25.26
CA GLY A 77 11.70 12.89 25.77
C GLY A 77 12.52 13.06 27.05
N TRP A 78 12.50 12.09 27.96
CA TRP A 78 13.33 12.10 29.16
C TRP A 78 14.82 12.07 28.82
N ALA A 79 15.24 11.18 27.91
CA ALA A 79 16.62 11.06 27.46
C ALA A 79 17.10 12.36 26.78
N ALA A 80 16.27 12.94 25.89
CA ALA A 80 16.57 14.21 25.24
C ALA A 80 16.71 15.37 26.24
N GLY A 81 15.85 15.42 27.26
CA GLY A 81 15.96 16.41 28.33
C GLY A 81 17.24 16.25 29.15
N LYS A 82 17.67 15.02 29.43
CA LYS A 82 18.97 14.75 30.08
C LYS A 82 20.16 15.19 29.23
N ALA A 83 20.02 15.13 27.90
CA ALA A 83 21.02 15.63 26.95
C ALA A 83 20.98 17.16 26.77
N GLY A 84 20.16 17.89 27.53
CA GLY A 84 20.09 19.36 27.50
C GLY A 84 19.11 19.95 26.49
N ALA A 85 18.29 19.12 25.81
CA ALA A 85 17.30 19.63 24.86
C ALA A 85 16.19 20.42 25.59
N SER A 86 15.85 21.60 25.04
CA SER A 86 14.75 22.41 25.57
C SER A 86 13.39 21.74 25.33
N SER A 87 12.41 22.03 26.19
CA SER A 87 11.04 21.51 26.03
C SER A 87 10.41 21.91 24.69
N LEU A 88 10.74 23.08 24.16
CA LEU A 88 10.31 23.51 22.83
C LEU A 88 10.91 22.64 21.73
N ALA A 89 12.23 22.40 21.77
CA ALA A 89 12.92 21.57 20.79
C ALA A 89 12.40 20.12 20.82
N VAL A 90 12.16 19.57 22.02
CA VAL A 90 11.58 18.24 22.20
C VAL A 90 10.16 18.15 21.65
N GLY A 91 9.33 19.18 21.88
CA GLY A 91 7.99 19.26 21.30
C GLY A 91 8.02 19.25 19.77
N VAL A 92 8.80 20.13 19.15
CA VAL A 92 8.95 20.19 17.69
C VAL A 92 9.47 18.86 17.13
N ALA A 93 10.53 18.29 17.72
CA ALA A 93 11.11 17.03 17.25
C ALA A 93 10.12 15.86 17.37
N ALA A 94 9.44 15.72 18.51
CA ALA A 94 8.42 14.68 18.72
C ALA A 94 7.26 14.82 17.74
N GLY A 95 6.81 16.05 17.49
CA GLY A 95 5.78 16.37 16.50
C GLY A 95 6.21 15.99 15.09
N THR A 96 7.43 16.36 14.68
CA THR A 96 8.00 16.02 13.37
C THR A 96 8.08 14.51 13.16
N VAL A 97 8.58 13.76 14.15
CA VAL A 97 8.66 12.28 14.07
C VAL A 97 7.27 11.67 13.97
N ALA A 98 6.32 12.11 14.80
CA ALA A 98 4.95 11.62 14.77
C ALA A 98 4.26 11.93 13.43
N GLY A 99 4.52 13.12 12.87
CA GLY A 99 4.09 13.54 11.55
C GLY A 99 4.65 12.67 10.43
N ALA A 100 5.96 12.42 10.44
CA ALA A 100 6.68 11.62 9.45
C ALA A 100 6.16 10.18 9.39
N MET A 101 5.82 9.58 10.53
CA MET A 101 5.18 8.25 10.59
C MET A 101 3.76 8.23 9.99
N GLY A 102 3.17 9.39 9.76
CA GLY A 102 1.79 9.54 9.33
C GLY A 102 1.53 9.26 7.85
N VAL A 103 2.54 9.08 6.98
CA VAL A 103 2.51 8.83 5.52
C VAL A 103 1.72 9.85 4.65
N ARG A 104 0.58 10.36 5.12
CA ARG A 104 -0.22 11.45 4.55
C ARG A 104 0.58 12.76 4.57
N PRO A 105 0.76 13.46 3.44
CA PRO A 105 1.47 14.75 3.40
C PRO A 105 0.94 15.76 4.43
N HIS A 106 -0.39 15.84 4.57
CA HIS A 106 -1.03 16.70 5.55
C HIS A 106 -0.67 16.35 7.01
N LYS A 107 -0.49 15.05 7.34
CA LYS A 107 -0.05 14.62 8.67
C LYS A 107 1.42 14.94 8.91
N VAL A 108 2.25 14.81 7.88
CA VAL A 108 3.67 15.19 7.93
C VAL A 108 3.80 16.68 8.23
N ALA A 109 3.02 17.53 7.56
CA ALA A 109 3.00 18.98 7.82
C ALA A 109 2.39 19.34 9.19
N LEU A 110 1.35 18.63 9.63
CA LEU A 110 0.69 18.89 10.92
C LEU A 110 1.62 18.58 12.11
N GLY A 111 2.50 17.58 11.99
CA GLY A 111 3.39 17.13 13.07
C GLY A 111 4.19 18.25 13.73
N PRO A 112 5.06 18.96 12.98
CA PRO A 112 5.85 20.08 13.50
C PRO A 112 4.98 21.21 14.09
N VAL A 113 3.81 21.50 13.50
CA VAL A 113 2.89 22.54 13.98
C VAL A 113 2.33 22.18 15.36
N VAL A 114 1.86 20.95 15.53
CA VAL A 114 1.40 20.45 16.84
C VAL A 114 2.54 20.42 17.84
N GLY A 115 3.72 19.96 17.42
CA GLY A 115 4.92 19.93 18.25
C GLY A 115 5.34 21.30 18.75
N LEU A 116 5.29 22.32 17.89
CA LEU A 116 5.57 23.70 18.25
C LEU A 116 4.55 24.23 19.26
N ALA A 117 3.25 24.03 19.00
CA ALA A 117 2.19 24.50 19.87
C ALA A 117 2.27 23.87 21.28
N VAL A 118 2.44 22.55 21.36
CA VAL A 118 2.58 21.84 22.64
C VAL A 118 3.88 22.22 23.35
N GLY A 119 4.99 22.28 22.62
CA GLY A 119 6.29 22.68 23.15
C GLY A 119 6.28 24.09 23.74
N ALA A 120 5.61 25.04 23.07
CA ALA A 120 5.46 26.41 23.55
C ALA A 120 4.55 26.49 24.79
N ALA A 121 3.40 25.81 24.76
CA ALA A 121 2.45 25.78 25.88
C ALA A 121 3.04 25.10 27.13
N MET A 122 3.90 24.11 26.95
CA MET A 122 4.51 23.33 28.02
C MET A 122 5.99 23.65 28.26
N ARG A 123 6.46 24.86 27.90
CA ARG A 123 7.88 25.24 27.97
C ARG A 123 8.54 25.08 29.35
N ARG A 124 7.75 25.15 30.43
CA ARG A 124 8.21 24.99 31.82
C ARG A 124 8.05 23.56 32.36
N ARG A 125 7.59 22.62 31.54
CA ARG A 125 7.40 21.22 31.93
C ARG A 125 8.61 20.37 31.54
N PRO A 126 8.88 19.25 32.24
CA PRO A 126 9.90 18.29 31.86
C PRO A 126 9.72 17.77 30.43
N ALA A 127 10.83 17.60 29.71
CA ALA A 127 10.84 17.14 28.32
C ALA A 127 10.08 15.82 28.08
N ALA A 128 10.12 14.88 29.03
CA ALA A 128 9.35 13.64 28.98
C ALA A 128 7.83 13.88 28.87
N GLN A 129 7.31 14.85 29.62
CA GLN A 129 5.90 15.23 29.60
C GLN A 129 5.53 15.90 28.28
N VAL A 130 6.41 16.74 27.74
CA VAL A 130 6.20 17.42 26.46
C VAL A 130 6.20 16.44 25.29
N ALA A 131 7.12 15.49 25.25
CA ALA A 131 7.14 14.44 24.22
C ALA A 131 5.86 13.59 24.25
N ALA A 132 5.46 13.13 25.44
CA ALA A 132 4.23 12.35 25.62
C ALA A 132 2.97 13.14 25.22
N ALA A 133 2.85 14.38 25.70
CA ALA A 133 1.72 15.26 25.37
C ALA A 133 1.68 15.58 23.87
N THR A 134 2.84 15.78 23.23
CA THR A 134 2.92 16.02 21.79
C THR A 134 2.44 14.81 21.00
N ALA A 135 2.91 13.61 21.33
CA ALA A 135 2.49 12.38 20.66
C ALA A 135 0.98 12.12 20.81
N VAL A 136 0.44 12.29 22.03
CA VAL A 136 -1.00 12.14 22.31
C VAL A 136 -1.83 13.19 21.58
N THR A 137 -1.42 14.47 21.65
CA THR A 137 -2.13 15.58 20.99
C THR A 137 -2.11 15.39 19.48
N PHE A 138 -0.95 15.10 18.89
CA PHE A 138 -0.83 14.84 17.46
C PHE A 138 -1.73 13.68 17.04
N ARG A 139 -1.66 12.53 17.74
CA ARG A 139 -2.49 11.37 17.37
C ARG A 139 -3.98 11.68 17.52
N THR A 140 -4.39 12.43 18.54
CA THR A 140 -5.79 12.83 18.76
C THR A 140 -6.29 13.76 17.66
N VAL A 141 -5.57 14.87 17.40
CA VAL A 141 -5.91 15.81 16.31
C VAL A 141 -5.89 15.10 14.96
N SER A 142 -4.90 14.25 14.72
CA SER A 142 -4.76 13.47 13.49
C SER A 142 -5.95 12.53 13.26
N GLN A 143 -6.51 11.92 14.31
CA GLN A 143 -7.72 11.08 14.20
C GLN A 143 -8.98 11.92 13.97
N LEU A 144 -9.10 13.09 14.60
CA LEU A 144 -10.26 13.97 14.44
C LEU A 144 -10.33 14.58 13.03
N VAL A 145 -9.18 15.01 12.50
CA VAL A 145 -9.04 15.68 11.21
C VAL A 145 -8.98 14.67 10.05
N PHE A 146 -8.27 13.55 10.22
CA PHE A 146 -8.09 12.55 9.17
C PHE A 146 -8.77 11.23 9.56
N ARG A 147 -10.10 11.20 9.40
CA ARG A 147 -10.97 10.10 9.82
C ARG A 147 -10.81 8.82 8.99
N GLU A 148 -10.41 8.94 7.74
CA GLU A 148 -10.22 7.79 6.87
C GLU A 148 -8.98 6.97 7.29
N PRO A 149 -9.09 5.63 7.36
CA PRO A 149 -7.94 4.78 7.60
C PRO A 149 -6.92 4.93 6.47
N GLN A 150 -5.64 4.69 6.77
CA GLN A 150 -4.57 4.64 5.76
C GLN A 150 -4.37 3.22 5.28
N ILE A 151 -4.46 2.31 6.23
CA ILE A 151 -4.34 0.87 6.10
C ILE A 151 -5.47 0.31 6.96
N GLN A 152 -6.19 -0.66 6.43
CA GLN A 152 -7.24 -1.38 7.13
C GLN A 152 -6.93 -2.86 7.10
N LEU A 153 -6.90 -3.53 8.26
CA LEU A 153 -6.86 -4.99 8.28
C LEU A 153 -8.21 -5.50 7.79
N LEU A 154 -8.21 -6.23 6.68
CA LEU A 154 -9.43 -6.81 6.09
C LEU A 154 -9.60 -8.25 6.54
N ALA A 155 -8.50 -8.99 6.65
CA ALA A 155 -8.48 -10.35 7.18
C ALA A 155 -7.11 -10.64 7.80
N GLY A 156 -7.10 -11.23 9.01
CA GLY A 156 -5.89 -11.71 9.67
C GLY A 156 -5.52 -13.14 9.31
N SER A 157 -6.46 -13.89 8.71
CA SER A 157 -6.24 -15.21 8.10
C SER A 157 -7.49 -15.59 7.31
N ALA A 158 -7.41 -15.56 5.97
CA ALA A 158 -8.49 -15.96 5.09
C ALA A 158 -7.97 -16.81 3.92
N THR A 159 -8.80 -17.68 3.36
CA THR A 159 -8.45 -18.40 2.12
C THR A 159 -8.56 -17.47 0.92
N ALA A 160 -7.98 -17.85 -0.23
CA ALA A 160 -8.05 -17.04 -1.44
C ALA A 160 -9.49 -16.87 -1.96
N GLU A 161 -10.34 -17.88 -1.77
CA GLU A 161 -11.75 -17.86 -2.21
C GLU A 161 -12.58 -16.83 -1.43
N GLN A 162 -12.20 -16.57 -0.17
CA GLN A 162 -12.85 -15.55 0.67
C GLN A 162 -12.45 -14.12 0.26
N LEU A 163 -11.36 -13.97 -0.49
CA LEU A 163 -10.80 -12.71 -0.94
C LEU A 163 -10.58 -12.73 -2.47
N PRO A 164 -11.64 -12.88 -3.28
CA PRO A 164 -11.51 -13.07 -4.73
C PRO A 164 -10.92 -11.85 -5.45
N PHE A 165 -10.92 -10.68 -4.80
CA PHE A 165 -10.26 -9.47 -5.28
C PHE A 165 -8.73 -9.54 -5.18
N VAL A 166 -8.15 -10.38 -4.30
CA VAL A 166 -6.70 -10.51 -4.14
C VAL A 166 -6.15 -11.54 -5.13
N VAL A 167 -4.99 -11.25 -5.73
CA VAL A 167 -4.21 -12.22 -6.52
C VAL A 167 -3.19 -12.90 -5.60
N PRO A 168 -3.41 -14.17 -5.18
CA PRO A 168 -2.64 -14.82 -4.11
C PRO A 168 -1.31 -15.40 -4.60
N LEU A 169 -0.57 -14.62 -5.39
CA LEU A 169 0.67 -15.05 -6.04
C LEU A 169 1.85 -14.21 -5.53
N GLU A 170 2.58 -14.74 -4.55
CA GLU A 170 3.78 -14.13 -4.00
C GLU A 170 5.03 -14.46 -4.81
N ALA A 171 6.11 -13.72 -4.56
CA ALA A 171 7.46 -14.14 -4.93
C ALA A 171 8.10 -14.96 -3.81
N ARG A 172 8.74 -16.07 -4.20
CA ARG A 172 9.50 -16.94 -3.28
C ARG A 172 10.94 -16.49 -3.11
N THR A 173 11.38 -15.53 -3.92
CA THR A 173 12.70 -14.89 -3.87
C THR A 173 12.60 -13.49 -3.28
N ARG A 174 13.73 -12.94 -2.85
CA ARG A 174 13.81 -11.54 -2.37
C ARG A 174 13.69 -10.51 -3.48
N TYR A 175 13.92 -10.91 -4.72
CA TYR A 175 13.94 -10.06 -5.90
C TYR A 175 13.06 -10.65 -7.00
N VAL A 176 12.12 -9.85 -7.48
CA VAL A 176 11.18 -10.21 -8.55
C VAL A 176 11.82 -9.86 -9.89
N GLY A 177 12.43 -10.86 -10.51
CA GLY A 177 13.02 -10.73 -11.85
C GLY A 177 12.02 -11.02 -12.97
N THR A 178 12.46 -10.82 -14.21
CA THR A 178 11.71 -11.20 -15.42
C THR A 178 11.48 -12.72 -15.54
N GLY A 179 12.16 -13.53 -14.73
CA GLY A 179 11.95 -14.98 -14.62
C GLY A 179 10.77 -15.40 -13.73
N TYR A 180 10.11 -14.46 -13.05
CA TYR A 180 9.06 -14.78 -12.06
C TYR A 180 7.98 -15.73 -12.58
N VAL A 181 7.47 -15.50 -13.81
CA VAL A 181 6.38 -16.31 -14.38
C VAL A 181 6.83 -17.75 -14.65
N ARG A 182 8.10 -17.94 -15.03
CA ARG A 182 8.72 -19.26 -15.19
C ARG A 182 8.81 -20.00 -13.86
N ASP A 183 9.28 -19.31 -12.82
CA ASP A 183 9.39 -19.86 -11.47
C ASP A 183 8.01 -20.24 -10.91
N LEU A 184 7.00 -19.40 -11.18
CA LEU A 184 5.62 -19.67 -10.82
C LEU A 184 5.08 -20.91 -11.54
N ALA A 185 5.32 -21.05 -12.84
CA ALA A 185 4.88 -22.22 -13.60
C ALA A 185 5.49 -23.52 -13.06
N ALA A 186 6.78 -23.51 -12.72
CA ALA A 186 7.44 -24.65 -12.09
C ALA A 186 6.84 -24.99 -10.72
N ALA A 187 6.42 -23.97 -9.96
CA ALA A 187 5.79 -24.16 -8.66
C ALA A 187 4.33 -24.64 -8.73
N THR A 188 3.60 -24.31 -9.78
CA THR A 188 2.18 -24.70 -9.97
C THR A 188 2.00 -25.90 -10.89
N GLY A 189 3.07 -26.39 -11.51
CA GLY A 189 3.02 -27.51 -12.46
C GLY A 189 2.38 -27.16 -13.81
N GLY A 190 2.39 -25.88 -14.19
CA GLY A 190 1.80 -25.40 -15.46
C GLY A 190 2.83 -25.32 -16.60
N THR A 191 2.36 -25.29 -17.84
CA THR A 191 3.22 -25.13 -19.02
C THR A 191 3.54 -23.66 -19.22
N TYR A 192 4.82 -23.30 -19.07
CA TYR A 192 5.34 -21.94 -19.29
C TYR A 192 5.57 -21.66 -20.77
N GLN A 193 5.11 -20.50 -21.24
CA GLN A 193 5.46 -19.95 -22.53
C GLN A 193 5.99 -18.52 -22.36
N GLU A 194 7.21 -18.29 -22.81
CA GLU A 194 7.84 -16.96 -22.84
C GLU A 194 7.35 -16.17 -24.06
N ALA A 195 7.08 -14.87 -23.86
CA ALA A 195 6.71 -13.95 -24.93
C ALA A 195 5.62 -14.51 -25.87
N ALA A 196 4.51 -14.97 -25.27
CA ALA A 196 3.41 -15.57 -26.01
C ALA A 196 2.91 -14.62 -27.12
N ALA A 197 2.79 -15.13 -28.33
CA ALA A 197 2.31 -14.37 -29.48
C ALA A 197 0.78 -14.29 -29.43
N ASP A 198 0.23 -13.17 -29.90
CA ASP A 198 -1.20 -12.96 -30.07
C ASP A 198 -2.07 -13.18 -28.81
N VAL A 199 -1.61 -12.67 -27.67
CA VAL A 199 -2.33 -12.75 -26.38
C VAL A 199 -2.53 -11.37 -25.76
N GLY A 200 -3.60 -11.25 -24.99
CA GLY A 200 -3.94 -10.06 -24.22
C GLY A 200 -3.69 -10.22 -22.73
N ILE A 201 -3.84 -9.09 -22.02
CA ILE A 201 -3.85 -9.06 -20.55
C ILE A 201 -5.14 -9.67 -19.98
N VAL A 202 -6.22 -9.71 -20.76
CA VAL A 202 -7.45 -10.43 -20.44
C VAL A 202 -7.76 -11.43 -21.55
N ALA A 203 -8.51 -12.49 -21.22
CA ALA A 203 -8.93 -13.49 -22.20
C ALA A 203 -10.05 -12.95 -23.11
N SER A 204 -11.02 -12.24 -22.54
CA SER A 204 -12.11 -11.57 -23.23
C SER A 204 -12.61 -10.43 -22.36
N LEU A 205 -12.96 -9.29 -22.97
CA LEU A 205 -13.63 -8.20 -22.27
C LEU A 205 -15.04 -8.57 -21.80
N ASP A 206 -15.64 -9.64 -22.33
CA ASP A 206 -16.99 -10.06 -21.96
C ASP A 206 -17.05 -10.55 -20.50
N ALA A 207 -15.92 -11.02 -19.96
CA ALA A 207 -15.78 -11.36 -18.54
C ALA A 207 -16.02 -10.16 -17.62
N LEU A 208 -15.79 -8.94 -18.12
CA LEU A 208 -15.90 -7.68 -17.39
C LEU A 208 -17.31 -7.07 -17.44
N ALA A 209 -18.25 -7.68 -18.16
CA ALA A 209 -19.62 -7.18 -18.30
C ALA A 209 -20.29 -6.95 -16.92
N GLY A 210 -21.04 -5.86 -16.81
CA GLY A 210 -21.81 -5.53 -15.62
C GLY A 210 -22.59 -4.22 -15.77
N PRO A 211 -23.22 -3.73 -14.68
CA PRO A 211 -24.12 -2.57 -14.74
C PRO A 211 -23.52 -1.29 -15.31
N ASP A 212 -22.22 -1.07 -15.12
CA ASP A 212 -21.54 0.15 -15.59
C ASP A 212 -20.70 -0.08 -16.86
N PHE A 213 -20.69 -1.29 -17.41
CA PHE A 213 -19.84 -1.65 -18.55
C PHE A 213 -20.50 -2.70 -19.44
N ASP A 214 -20.82 -2.28 -20.67
CA ASP A 214 -21.23 -3.14 -21.76
C ASP A 214 -20.03 -3.36 -22.73
N PRO A 215 -19.48 -4.59 -22.79
CA PRO A 215 -18.40 -4.93 -23.71
C PRO A 215 -18.78 -4.75 -25.19
N GLY A 216 -20.06 -4.84 -25.55
CA GLY A 216 -20.54 -4.69 -26.93
C GLY A 216 -20.44 -3.26 -27.46
N GLY A 217 -20.41 -2.26 -26.57
CA GLY A 217 -20.26 -0.85 -26.91
C GLY A 217 -18.81 -0.35 -26.98
N VAL A 218 -17.82 -1.23 -26.79
CA VAL A 218 -16.40 -0.87 -26.79
C VAL A 218 -15.88 -0.75 -28.22
N ASP A 219 -15.06 0.27 -28.47
CA ASP A 219 -14.38 0.47 -29.75
C ASP A 219 -13.52 -0.77 -30.09
N PRO A 220 -13.59 -1.31 -31.32
CA PRO A 220 -12.85 -2.51 -31.70
C PRO A 220 -11.34 -2.43 -31.45
N LEU A 221 -10.71 -1.24 -31.58
CA LEU A 221 -9.30 -1.06 -31.32
C LEU A 221 -8.97 -1.14 -29.82
N VAL A 222 -9.86 -0.64 -28.96
CA VAL A 222 -9.74 -0.77 -27.50
C VAL A 222 -9.90 -2.24 -27.10
N ARG A 223 -10.90 -2.94 -27.67
CA ARG A 223 -11.09 -4.38 -27.43
C ARG A 223 -9.86 -5.18 -27.85
N GLU A 224 -9.37 -4.95 -29.07
CA GLU A 224 -8.18 -5.63 -29.58
C GLU A 224 -6.96 -5.39 -28.67
N PHE A 225 -6.78 -4.19 -28.13
CA PHE A 225 -5.67 -3.92 -27.21
C PHE A 225 -5.73 -4.74 -25.92
N TYR A 226 -6.91 -4.92 -25.33
CA TYR A 226 -7.06 -5.70 -24.10
C TYR A 226 -6.92 -7.21 -24.34
N GLU A 227 -7.49 -7.71 -25.44
CA GLU A 227 -7.54 -9.14 -25.78
C GLU A 227 -6.30 -9.64 -26.56
N HIS A 228 -5.55 -8.72 -27.20
CA HIS A 228 -4.36 -8.99 -28.01
C HIS A 228 -3.24 -7.97 -27.77
N THR A 229 -2.99 -7.62 -26.50
CA THR A 229 -1.99 -6.63 -26.08
C THR A 229 -0.60 -6.84 -26.69
N THR A 230 -0.18 -8.07 -26.98
CA THR A 230 1.14 -8.31 -27.58
C THR A 230 1.29 -7.77 -29.01
N ARG A 231 0.19 -7.48 -29.71
CA ARG A 231 0.17 -6.79 -31.01
C ARG A 231 0.54 -5.31 -30.93
N PHE A 232 0.60 -4.72 -29.74
CA PHE A 232 0.79 -3.29 -29.55
C PHE A 232 2.14 -2.96 -28.91
N ALA A 233 2.71 -1.82 -29.32
CA ALA A 233 3.80 -1.13 -28.66
C ALA A 233 3.24 0.04 -27.84
N LEU A 234 3.85 0.32 -26.68
CA LEU A 234 3.39 1.36 -25.77
C LEU A 234 4.53 2.33 -25.47
N ASP A 235 4.34 3.59 -25.84
CA ASP A 235 5.19 4.70 -25.45
C ASP A 235 4.60 5.39 -24.21
N ILE A 236 5.43 5.55 -23.18
CA ILE A 236 5.00 6.05 -21.86
C ILE A 236 5.57 7.43 -21.60
N GLU A 237 4.71 8.39 -21.30
CA GLU A 237 5.07 9.74 -20.88
C GLU A 237 4.72 9.94 -19.38
N PRO A 238 5.69 9.82 -18.46
CA PRO A 238 5.43 9.99 -17.04
C PRO A 238 5.36 11.47 -16.63
N ARG A 239 4.23 11.89 -16.05
CA ARG A 239 4.00 13.24 -15.53
C ARG A 239 3.89 13.21 -14.01
N TRP A 240 5.03 13.43 -13.34
CA TRP A 240 5.13 13.48 -11.87
C TRP A 240 4.85 14.88 -11.32
N ARG A 241 4.07 14.96 -10.24
CA ARG A 241 3.97 16.20 -9.45
C ARG A 241 5.28 16.47 -8.71
N ALA A 242 5.69 17.73 -8.65
CA ALA A 242 6.99 18.13 -8.09
C ALA A 242 7.18 17.73 -6.62
N TRP A 243 6.10 17.80 -5.82
CA TRP A 243 6.15 17.50 -4.38
C TRP A 243 6.45 16.02 -4.06
N VAL A 244 6.25 15.09 -5.00
CA VAL A 244 6.49 13.64 -4.78
C VAL A 244 7.89 13.21 -5.14
N ARG A 245 8.56 13.93 -6.05
CA ARG A 245 9.88 13.55 -6.57
C ARG A 245 10.92 13.16 -5.50
N PRO A 246 11.14 13.93 -4.41
CA PRO A 246 12.14 13.57 -3.41
C PRO A 246 11.78 12.29 -2.65
N GLY A 247 10.51 12.12 -2.27
CA GLY A 247 10.04 10.90 -1.59
C GLY A 247 10.13 9.68 -2.48
N TYR A 248 9.81 9.83 -3.77
CA TYR A 248 9.90 8.75 -4.74
C TYR A 248 11.35 8.31 -5.01
N LEU A 249 12.32 9.23 -5.02
CA LEU A 249 13.74 8.88 -5.12
C LEU A 249 14.20 7.96 -3.99
N LEU A 250 13.75 8.24 -2.76
CA LEU A 250 14.05 7.42 -1.60
C LEU A 250 13.36 6.06 -1.69
N TYR A 251 12.05 6.04 -2.00
CA TYR A 251 11.28 4.81 -2.22
C TYR A 251 11.91 3.94 -3.31
N ARG A 252 12.28 4.54 -4.44
CA ARG A 252 12.89 3.85 -5.58
C ARG A 252 14.18 3.13 -5.17
N THR A 253 15.03 3.82 -4.41
CA THR A 253 16.34 3.31 -4.01
C THR A 253 16.24 2.24 -2.92
N LEU A 254 15.38 2.46 -1.92
CA LEU A 254 15.30 1.60 -0.73
C LEU A 254 14.30 0.44 -0.87
N VAL A 255 13.31 0.56 -1.76
CA VAL A 255 12.18 -0.38 -1.85
C VAL A 255 12.04 -0.92 -3.27
N ALA A 256 11.80 -0.06 -4.26
CA ALA A 256 11.44 -0.53 -5.61
C ALA A 256 12.56 -1.36 -6.28
N ARG A 257 13.79 -0.84 -6.28
CA ARG A 257 14.95 -1.51 -6.89
C ARG A 257 15.34 -2.81 -6.19
N PRO A 258 15.49 -2.86 -4.86
CA PRO A 258 15.79 -4.11 -4.15
C PRO A 258 14.72 -5.19 -4.33
N LEU A 259 13.46 -4.80 -4.53
CA LEU A 259 12.35 -5.74 -4.74
C LEU A 259 12.16 -6.17 -6.19
N GLY A 260 12.60 -5.36 -7.17
CA GLY A 260 12.33 -5.59 -8.59
C GLY A 260 10.90 -5.23 -9.03
N GLN A 261 10.21 -4.38 -8.26
CA GLN A 261 8.81 -3.99 -8.51
C GLN A 261 8.60 -2.48 -8.39
N ALA A 262 7.59 -1.97 -9.12
CA ALA A 262 7.13 -0.57 -9.07
C ALA A 262 8.24 0.48 -9.34
N ASN A 263 9.23 0.14 -10.17
CA ASN A 263 10.35 1.01 -10.54
C ASN A 263 10.01 1.91 -11.74
N VAL A 264 8.92 2.69 -11.61
CA VAL A 264 8.40 3.56 -12.67
C VAL A 264 9.42 4.65 -13.06
N PRO A 265 9.62 4.93 -14.36
CA PRO A 265 10.56 5.96 -14.81
C PRO A 265 10.21 7.36 -14.26
N MET A 266 11.22 8.08 -13.76
CA MET A 266 11.03 9.45 -13.23
C MET A 266 11.02 10.54 -14.31
N ASN A 267 11.71 10.27 -15.42
CA ASN A 267 11.96 11.26 -16.47
C ASN A 267 11.69 10.66 -17.85
N LEU A 268 11.26 11.51 -18.77
CA LEU A 268 11.05 11.15 -20.18
C LEU A 268 12.30 10.50 -20.80
N ARG A 269 13.52 10.97 -20.46
CA ARG A 269 14.77 10.34 -20.92
C ARG A 269 14.95 8.89 -20.48
N GLN A 270 14.41 8.48 -19.33
CA GLN A 270 14.44 7.07 -18.89
C GLN A 270 13.38 6.25 -19.63
N ALA A 271 12.23 6.84 -19.95
CA ALA A 271 11.22 6.20 -20.80
C ALA A 271 11.71 6.06 -22.26
N GLN A 272 12.43 7.06 -22.78
CA GLN A 272 13.01 7.08 -24.13
C GLN A 272 14.16 6.09 -24.35
N ARG A 273 14.72 5.49 -23.28
CA ARG A 273 15.75 4.44 -23.39
C ARG A 273 15.18 3.06 -23.80
N GLY A 274 13.88 3.01 -24.13
CA GLY A 274 13.18 1.81 -24.55
C GLY A 274 12.70 0.98 -23.36
N VAL A 275 11.44 0.57 -23.41
CA VAL A 275 10.84 -0.38 -22.48
C VAL A 275 10.55 -1.65 -23.27
N LEU A 276 11.14 -2.77 -22.86
CA LEU A 276 10.76 -4.07 -23.38
C LEU A 276 9.48 -4.50 -22.66
N SER A 277 8.49 -4.91 -23.43
CA SER A 277 7.17 -5.34 -22.96
C SER A 277 6.84 -6.68 -23.57
N ARG A 278 6.60 -7.69 -22.73
CA ARG A 278 6.18 -9.02 -23.15
C ARG A 278 5.15 -9.59 -22.19
N ILE A 279 4.34 -10.51 -22.69
CA ILE A 279 3.42 -11.31 -21.87
C ILE A 279 3.95 -12.74 -21.87
N ASP A 280 4.20 -13.25 -20.68
CA ASP A 280 4.52 -14.66 -20.46
C ASP A 280 3.25 -15.34 -19.93
N THR A 281 2.97 -16.57 -20.39
CA THR A 281 1.74 -17.29 -20.03
C THR A 281 2.04 -18.61 -19.32
N ILE A 282 1.09 -19.02 -18.48
CA ILE A 282 1.07 -20.36 -17.88
C ILE A 282 -0.26 -21.01 -18.26
N SER A 283 -0.17 -22.14 -18.96
CA SER A 283 -1.33 -22.94 -19.35
C SER A 283 -1.49 -24.17 -18.48
N GLY A 284 -2.73 -24.61 -18.29
CA GLY A 284 -3.06 -25.87 -17.65
C GLY A 284 -2.84 -27.07 -18.57
N ALA A 285 -3.13 -28.26 -18.05
CA ALA A 285 -3.07 -29.51 -18.83
C ALA A 285 -4.14 -29.55 -19.95
N ASP A 286 -5.20 -28.74 -19.83
CA ASP A 286 -6.23 -28.53 -20.86
C ASP A 286 -5.79 -27.58 -21.99
N GLY A 287 -4.59 -27.01 -21.89
CA GLY A 287 -4.05 -26.03 -22.83
C GLY A 287 -4.59 -24.61 -22.62
N ALA A 288 -5.53 -24.39 -21.70
CA ALA A 288 -6.10 -23.08 -21.45
C ALA A 288 -5.12 -22.21 -20.67
N VAL A 289 -4.97 -20.95 -21.10
CA VAL A 289 -4.10 -19.97 -20.41
C VAL A 289 -4.78 -19.50 -19.13
N HIS A 290 -4.29 -19.98 -17.99
CA HIS A 290 -4.78 -19.60 -16.66
C HIS A 290 -4.12 -18.33 -16.13
N THR A 291 -2.83 -18.14 -16.42
CA THR A 291 -2.05 -17.01 -15.89
C THR A 291 -1.43 -16.20 -17.02
N ARG A 292 -1.59 -14.88 -16.97
CA ARG A 292 -1.00 -13.91 -17.89
C ARG A 292 -0.11 -12.97 -17.09
N GLY A 293 1.20 -13.09 -17.26
CA GLY A 293 2.18 -12.22 -16.63
C GLY A 293 2.67 -11.15 -17.59
N TRP A 294 2.28 -9.90 -17.35
CA TRP A 294 2.81 -8.77 -18.12
C TRP A 294 4.10 -8.27 -17.47
N ILE A 295 5.19 -8.42 -18.21
CA ILE A 295 6.54 -8.07 -17.77
C ILE A 295 7.00 -6.85 -18.55
N ARG A 296 7.45 -5.83 -17.83
CA ARG A 296 8.14 -4.67 -18.42
C ARG A 296 9.53 -4.52 -17.81
N SER A 297 10.53 -4.30 -18.66
CA SER A 297 11.92 -4.07 -18.25
C SER A 297 12.57 -2.96 -19.07
N PHE A 298 13.63 -2.35 -18.53
CA PHE A 298 14.43 -1.38 -19.28
C PHE A 298 15.23 -2.08 -20.37
N ALA A 299 15.12 -1.63 -21.62
CA ALA A 299 15.75 -2.30 -22.76
C ALA A 299 17.28 -2.37 -22.64
N HIS A 300 17.91 -1.36 -22.06
CA HIS A 300 19.37 -1.30 -21.93
C HIS A 300 19.94 -2.20 -20.81
N SER A 301 19.26 -2.32 -19.67
CA SER A 301 19.78 -3.03 -18.50
C SER A 301 19.10 -4.37 -18.24
N GLY A 302 17.94 -4.64 -18.84
CA GLY A 302 17.08 -5.77 -18.49
C GLY A 302 16.44 -5.65 -17.09
N GLU A 303 16.70 -4.57 -16.35
CA GLU A 303 16.15 -4.35 -15.01
C GLU A 303 14.60 -4.28 -15.11
N PRO A 304 13.87 -5.08 -14.33
CA PRO A 304 12.41 -5.06 -14.33
C PRO A 304 11.90 -3.71 -13.82
N ILE A 305 10.90 -3.20 -14.52
CA ILE A 305 10.09 -2.06 -14.10
C ILE A 305 8.97 -2.59 -13.19
N TYR A 306 8.26 -3.61 -13.67
CA TYR A 306 7.31 -4.40 -12.89
C TYR A 306 7.01 -5.73 -13.57
N VAL A 307 6.50 -6.68 -12.78
CA VAL A 307 5.80 -7.89 -13.23
C VAL A 307 4.40 -7.83 -12.64
N GLY A 308 3.38 -7.87 -13.50
CA GLY A 308 1.97 -7.87 -13.08
C GLY A 308 1.25 -9.11 -13.59
N ILE A 309 0.58 -9.84 -12.70
CA ILE A 309 -0.28 -10.97 -13.06
C ILE A 309 -1.71 -10.48 -13.20
N TYR A 310 -2.26 -10.57 -14.40
CA TYR A 310 -3.63 -10.15 -14.69
C TYR A 310 -4.59 -11.32 -14.54
N THR A 311 -5.64 -11.11 -13.75
CA THR A 311 -6.76 -12.03 -13.62
C THR A 311 -8.08 -11.28 -13.76
N THR A 312 -9.11 -12.01 -14.19
CA THR A 312 -10.48 -11.49 -14.21
C THR A 312 -11.34 -12.40 -13.36
N TYR A 313 -12.25 -11.82 -12.59
CA TYR A 313 -13.22 -12.58 -11.82
C TYR A 313 -14.56 -11.86 -11.78
N ARG A 314 -15.61 -12.57 -11.39
CA ARG A 314 -16.96 -12.03 -11.26
C ARG A 314 -17.40 -12.07 -9.81
N HIS A 315 -18.10 -11.03 -9.39
CA HIS A 315 -18.76 -10.97 -8.09
C HIS A 315 -20.13 -10.32 -8.26
N GLY A 316 -21.19 -11.09 -8.02
CA GLY A 316 -22.56 -10.69 -8.36
C GLY A 316 -22.73 -10.54 -9.88
N ASP A 317 -23.32 -9.43 -10.31
CA ASP A 317 -23.58 -9.10 -11.72
C ASP A 317 -22.40 -8.40 -12.42
N ARG A 318 -21.29 -8.14 -11.71
CA ARG A 318 -20.14 -7.38 -12.20
C ARG A 318 -18.88 -8.22 -12.37
N GLY A 319 -18.16 -7.97 -13.46
CA GLY A 319 -16.80 -8.43 -13.66
C GLY A 319 -15.75 -7.40 -13.23
N TYR A 320 -14.60 -7.90 -12.77
CA TYR A 320 -13.47 -7.10 -12.31
C TYR A 320 -12.18 -7.59 -12.96
N VAL A 321 -11.21 -6.70 -13.05
CA VAL A 321 -9.83 -7.05 -13.38
C VAL A 321 -8.96 -6.81 -12.16
N SER A 322 -8.21 -7.83 -11.76
CA SER A 322 -7.22 -7.73 -10.69
C SER A 322 -5.83 -7.89 -11.27
N VAL A 323 -4.91 -7.04 -10.81
CA VAL A 323 -3.49 -7.09 -11.17
C VAL A 323 -2.68 -7.33 -9.91
N GLY A 324 -2.08 -8.51 -9.82
CA GLY A 324 -1.19 -8.90 -8.74
C GLY A 324 0.26 -8.51 -9.04
N PHE A 325 0.85 -7.70 -8.19
CA PHE A 325 2.27 -7.40 -8.19
C PHE A 325 2.95 -8.26 -7.11
N PRO A 326 3.57 -9.39 -7.47
CA PRO A 326 4.23 -10.27 -6.50
C PRO A 326 5.32 -9.52 -5.75
N LEU A 327 5.43 -9.81 -4.45
CA LEU A 327 6.46 -9.32 -3.52
C LEU A 327 7.03 -10.52 -2.75
N PRO A 328 8.20 -10.41 -2.09
CA PRO A 328 8.73 -11.49 -1.26
C PRO A 328 7.72 -11.89 -0.17
N GLN A 329 7.20 -13.12 -0.24
CA GLN A 329 6.17 -13.66 0.68
C GLN A 329 4.87 -12.84 0.77
N ALA A 330 4.63 -11.94 -0.18
CA ALA A 330 3.44 -11.10 -0.21
C ALA A 330 3.01 -10.80 -1.64
N ASN A 331 1.86 -10.19 -1.81
CA ASN A 331 1.39 -9.64 -3.07
C ASN A 331 0.77 -8.27 -2.83
N PHE A 332 1.05 -7.32 -3.73
CA PHE A 332 0.29 -6.09 -3.81
C PHE A 332 -0.69 -6.20 -4.97
N THR A 333 -1.99 -6.27 -4.70
CA THR A 333 -3.03 -6.40 -5.73
C THR A 333 -3.74 -5.06 -5.93
N ALA A 334 -3.99 -4.71 -7.19
CA ALA A 334 -4.94 -3.68 -7.57
C ALA A 334 -6.16 -4.31 -8.24
N THR A 335 -7.35 -4.09 -7.71
CA THR A 335 -8.62 -4.57 -8.26
C THR A 335 -9.41 -3.40 -8.79
N LEU A 336 -9.75 -3.47 -10.07
CA LEU A 336 -10.33 -2.36 -10.82
C LEU A 336 -11.71 -2.75 -11.35
N ALA A 337 -12.67 -1.85 -11.12
CA ALA A 337 -13.98 -1.94 -11.72
C ALA A 337 -13.97 -1.32 -13.13
N PRO A 338 -14.53 -2.00 -14.14
CA PRO A 338 -14.70 -1.45 -15.48
C PRO A 338 -15.86 -0.46 -15.51
N ARG A 339 -15.70 0.61 -16.30
CA ARG A 339 -16.72 1.59 -16.64
C ARG A 339 -16.62 1.95 -18.11
N GLY A 340 -17.77 1.96 -18.79
CA GLY A 340 -17.88 2.46 -20.15
C GLY A 340 -17.52 3.93 -20.24
N ARG A 341 -16.80 4.32 -21.30
CA ARG A 341 -16.52 5.71 -21.63
C ARG A 341 -17.29 6.08 -22.90
N ALA A 342 -17.82 7.31 -22.95
CA ALA A 342 -18.35 7.86 -24.20
C ALA A 342 -17.30 7.76 -25.33
N GLY A 343 -17.75 7.38 -26.53
CA GLY A 343 -16.85 7.12 -27.67
C GLY A 343 -16.19 5.75 -27.65
N GLY A 344 -16.75 4.76 -26.93
CA GLY A 344 -16.30 3.37 -26.97
C GLY A 344 -15.02 3.06 -26.18
N GLY A 345 -14.56 3.99 -25.34
CA GLY A 345 -13.41 3.74 -24.47
C GLY A 345 -13.75 2.90 -23.24
N LEU A 346 -12.71 2.50 -22.51
CA LEU A 346 -12.80 1.74 -21.26
C LEU A 346 -12.03 2.44 -20.16
N ARG A 347 -12.71 2.72 -19.04
CA ARG A 347 -12.07 3.17 -17.81
C ARG A 347 -12.07 2.05 -16.78
N LEU A 348 -10.89 1.71 -16.27
CA LEU A 348 -10.69 0.85 -15.11
C LEU A 348 -10.39 1.73 -13.91
N THR A 349 -11.13 1.59 -12.81
CA THR A 349 -10.96 2.43 -11.62
C THR A 349 -10.83 1.60 -10.36
N SER A 350 -9.88 1.96 -9.50
CA SER A 350 -9.77 1.43 -8.15
C SER A 350 -10.62 2.24 -7.14
N LYS A 351 -11.43 3.18 -7.62
CA LYS A 351 -12.30 4.01 -6.77
C LYS A 351 -13.69 3.38 -6.74
N GLY A 352 -13.96 2.64 -5.68
CA GLY A 352 -15.26 2.02 -5.42
C GLY A 352 -15.52 1.86 -3.93
N HIS A 353 -16.79 1.68 -3.58
CA HIS A 353 -17.25 1.34 -2.22
C HIS A 353 -18.01 0.00 -2.20
N ASP A 354 -17.70 -0.86 -3.16
CA ASP A 354 -18.31 -2.20 -3.36
C ASP A 354 -17.62 -3.31 -2.54
N GLY A 355 -16.56 -2.97 -1.80
CA GLY A 355 -15.76 -3.93 -1.03
C GLY A 355 -14.88 -4.85 -1.88
N GLN A 356 -14.84 -4.63 -3.20
CA GLN A 356 -14.05 -5.40 -4.16
C GLN A 356 -12.93 -4.54 -4.75
N THR A 357 -13.29 -3.34 -5.18
CA THR A 357 -12.42 -2.40 -5.87
C THR A 357 -11.45 -1.73 -4.88
N GLY A 358 -10.15 -1.72 -5.20
CA GLY A 358 -9.15 -1.09 -4.35
C GLY A 358 -7.75 -1.67 -4.48
N HIS A 359 -6.90 -1.34 -3.52
CA HIS A 359 -5.53 -1.83 -3.42
C HIS A 359 -5.33 -2.63 -2.14
N TYR A 360 -4.63 -3.75 -2.26
CA TYR A 360 -4.50 -4.73 -1.20
C TYR A 360 -3.04 -5.17 -1.06
N LEU A 361 -2.53 -5.18 0.17
CA LEU A 361 -1.25 -5.81 0.49
C LEU A 361 -1.54 -7.09 1.28
N SER A 362 -1.23 -8.23 0.70
CA SER A 362 -1.53 -9.54 1.26
C SER A 362 -0.26 -10.32 1.52
N TYR A 363 -0.02 -10.68 2.78
CA TYR A 363 0.99 -11.67 3.13
C TYR A 363 0.42 -13.07 2.87
N VAL A 364 1.22 -13.95 2.29
CA VAL A 364 0.83 -15.34 1.98
C VAL A 364 1.58 -16.27 2.92
N ASP A 365 0.85 -16.99 3.77
CA ASP A 365 1.45 -17.97 4.67
C ASP A 365 2.05 -19.14 3.88
N ALA A 366 3.28 -19.51 4.21
CA ALA A 366 4.05 -20.48 3.43
C ALA A 366 3.48 -21.91 3.48
N VAL A 367 2.75 -22.25 4.55
CA VAL A 367 2.25 -23.62 4.79
C VAL A 367 0.76 -23.70 4.48
N SER A 368 -0.04 -22.89 5.17
CA SER A 368 -1.50 -22.90 5.04
C SER A 368 -2.00 -22.23 3.77
N ARG A 369 -1.17 -21.39 3.12
CA ARG A 369 -1.56 -20.52 2.00
C ARG A 369 -2.62 -19.48 2.35
N ASN A 370 -2.99 -19.36 3.63
CA ASN A 370 -3.90 -18.32 4.08
C ASN A 370 -3.28 -16.93 3.92
N LEU A 371 -4.16 -15.96 3.71
CA LEU A 371 -3.84 -14.57 3.46
C LEU A 371 -4.07 -13.74 4.71
N THR A 372 -3.09 -12.91 5.05
CA THR A 372 -3.27 -11.75 5.93
C THR A 372 -3.31 -10.52 5.04
N THR A 373 -4.49 -9.91 4.91
CA THR A 373 -4.75 -8.88 3.89
C THR A 373 -5.04 -7.51 4.51
N LEU A 374 -4.31 -6.52 4.01
CA LEU A 374 -4.47 -5.11 4.35
C LEU A 374 -5.04 -4.35 3.15
N GLY A 375 -6.15 -3.64 3.34
CA GLY A 375 -6.65 -2.66 2.39
C GLY A 375 -5.86 -1.36 2.48
N VAL A 376 -5.57 -0.74 1.33
CA VAL A 376 -4.83 0.52 1.19
C VAL A 376 -5.74 1.60 0.60
N PRO A 377 -6.79 2.04 1.32
CA PRO A 377 -7.78 3.00 0.80
C PRO A 377 -7.19 4.37 0.48
N GLY A 378 -6.00 4.67 1.02
CA GLY A 378 -5.26 5.87 0.71
C GLY A 378 -4.63 5.88 -0.69
N PHE A 379 -4.64 4.78 -1.44
CA PHE A 379 -4.05 4.71 -2.77
C PHE A 379 -5.14 4.39 -3.78
N ALA A 380 -5.23 5.19 -4.84
CA ALA A 380 -6.22 5.00 -5.88
C ALA A 380 -5.64 5.24 -7.27
N GLU A 381 -6.09 4.45 -8.22
CA GLU A 381 -5.70 4.54 -9.62
C GLU A 381 -6.90 4.51 -10.56
N GLU A 382 -6.74 5.15 -11.71
CA GLU A 382 -7.69 5.15 -12.81
C GLU A 382 -6.92 5.01 -14.12
N LEU A 383 -7.21 3.97 -14.89
CA LEU A 383 -6.69 3.76 -16.23
C LEU A 383 -7.81 4.01 -17.23
N ASP A 384 -7.62 4.98 -18.10
CA ASP A 384 -8.61 5.45 -19.05
C ASP A 384 -8.08 5.22 -20.47
N VAL A 385 -8.59 4.22 -21.17
CA VAL A 385 -8.16 3.84 -22.53
C VAL A 385 -9.22 4.26 -23.54
N TYR A 386 -8.81 4.96 -24.59
CA TYR A 386 -9.71 5.54 -25.57
C TYR A 386 -9.04 5.74 -26.92
N VAL A 387 -9.85 5.86 -27.98
CA VAL A 387 -9.38 6.25 -29.30
C VAL A 387 -9.51 7.77 -29.45
N GLN A 388 -8.47 8.40 -29.95
CA GLN A 388 -8.45 9.82 -30.31
C GLN A 388 -7.74 9.99 -31.64
N ASP A 389 -8.40 10.64 -32.61
CA ASP A 389 -7.86 10.87 -33.95
C ASP A 389 -7.39 9.57 -34.66
N GLY A 390 -8.10 8.46 -34.41
CA GLY A 390 -7.75 7.13 -34.94
C GLY A 390 -6.58 6.44 -34.24
N GLU A 391 -5.95 7.08 -33.25
CA GLU A 391 -4.88 6.51 -32.45
C GLU A 391 -5.40 6.02 -31.09
N LEU A 392 -4.87 4.89 -30.62
CA LEU A 392 -5.17 4.39 -29.29
C LEU A 392 -4.32 5.12 -28.24
N ARG A 393 -4.98 5.68 -27.23
CA ARG A 393 -4.35 6.42 -26.13
C ARG A 393 -4.83 5.88 -24.79
N ALA A 394 -4.00 6.09 -23.77
CA ALA A 394 -4.43 5.86 -22.42
C ALA A 394 -3.87 6.89 -21.45
N ASP A 395 -4.66 7.24 -20.43
CA ASP A 395 -4.21 8.03 -19.29
C ASP A 395 -4.36 7.19 -18.03
N HIS A 396 -3.25 6.92 -17.34
CA HIS A 396 -3.24 6.19 -16.07
C HIS A 396 -2.88 7.14 -14.93
N ALA A 397 -3.89 7.55 -14.19
CA ALA A 397 -3.78 8.52 -13.10
C ALA A 397 -3.70 7.81 -11.75
N PHE A 398 -2.71 8.18 -10.94
CA PHE A 398 -2.53 7.71 -9.57
C PHE A 398 -2.71 8.86 -8.59
N SER A 399 -3.39 8.54 -7.50
CA SER A 399 -3.64 9.46 -6.40
C SER A 399 -3.35 8.81 -5.05
N VAL A 400 -2.88 9.63 -4.12
CA VAL A 400 -2.64 9.22 -2.74
C VAL A 400 -3.41 10.16 -1.82
N PHE A 401 -4.33 9.62 -1.03
CA PHE A 401 -5.23 10.36 -0.14
C PHE A 401 -6.00 11.47 -0.86
N GLY A 402 -6.49 11.17 -2.06
CA GLY A 402 -7.19 12.11 -2.94
C GLY A 402 -6.29 13.11 -3.69
N LEU A 403 -4.99 13.13 -3.41
CA LEU A 403 -4.05 14.01 -4.10
C LEU A 403 -3.45 13.30 -5.33
N PRO A 404 -3.65 13.82 -6.56
CA PRO A 404 -3.00 13.26 -7.73
C PRO A 404 -1.49 13.47 -7.62
N PHE A 405 -0.70 12.42 -7.88
CA PHE A 405 0.76 12.52 -7.82
C PHE A 405 1.48 12.09 -9.09
N LEU A 406 0.89 11.20 -9.88
CA LEU A 406 1.45 10.68 -11.11
C LEU A 406 0.33 10.49 -12.13
N THR A 407 0.59 10.90 -13.36
CA THR A 407 -0.19 10.48 -14.53
C THR A 407 0.77 9.90 -15.55
N LEU A 408 0.48 8.71 -16.07
CA LEU A 408 1.20 8.10 -17.18
C LEU A 408 0.33 8.27 -18.43
N GLY A 409 0.78 9.09 -19.37
CA GLY A 409 0.18 9.15 -20.69
C GLY A 409 0.76 8.05 -21.56
N TYR A 410 -0.09 7.35 -22.30
CA TYR A 410 0.30 6.29 -23.23
C TYR A 410 -0.11 6.65 -24.64
N ARG A 411 0.84 6.50 -25.56
CA ARG A 411 0.54 6.34 -26.99
C ARG A 411 0.70 4.86 -27.32
N ILE A 412 -0.32 4.27 -27.90
CA ILE A 412 -0.38 2.84 -28.17
C ILE A 412 -0.52 2.65 -29.67
N SER A 413 0.49 2.03 -30.29
CA SER A 413 0.51 1.75 -31.73
C SER A 413 0.56 0.26 -31.98
N ARG A 414 -0.05 -0.20 -33.09
CA ARG A 414 0.17 -1.58 -33.54
C ARG A 414 1.63 -1.75 -33.93
N LYS A 415 2.24 -2.88 -33.53
CA LYS A 415 3.55 -3.27 -34.02
C LYS A 415 3.43 -3.54 -35.51
N VAL A 416 4.42 -3.07 -36.27
CA VAL A 416 4.55 -3.46 -37.67
C VAL A 416 4.92 -4.96 -37.68
N PRO A 417 4.26 -5.80 -38.50
CA PRO A 417 4.51 -7.24 -38.59
C PRO A 417 5.97 -7.60 -38.86
#